data_AF-A0A8J6ZEM6-F1
#
_entry.id   AF-A0A8J6ZEM6-F1
#
_cell.length_a   1.000
_cell.length_b   1.000
_cell.length_c   1.000
_cell.angle_alpha   90.00
_cell.angle_beta   90.00
_cell.angle_gamma   90.00
#
_symmetry.space_group_name_H-M   'P 1'
#
loop_
_entity.id
_entity.type
_entity.pdbx_description
1 polymer ?
#
loop_
_entity_poly.entity_id
_entity_poly.type
_entity_poly.pdbx_seq_one_letter_code
_entity_poly.pdbx_strand_id
1 'polypeptide(L)'
;MKHFFSEIDEVTLTFSDIHINRYGMEYIRIYFERPNENGFDFLESTLPMLNVKASSGFTDAELSELLNYARINAFLIWEIAREDGNKIAVRAYCRFAHGQRRARHNHRRKNFLSARRDD
;
A
#
# COMPACT_ATOMS: atom_id res chain seq x y z
N MET A 1 10.61 6.51 -10.85
CA MET A 1 9.67 5.89 -9.90
C MET A 1 9.61 6.76 -8.65
N LYS A 2 8.45 6.95 -8.02
CA LYS A 2 8.26 8.04 -7.03
C LYS A 2 7.92 7.61 -5.61
N HIS A 3 7.66 6.33 -5.33
CA HIS A 3 7.20 5.91 -3.99
C HIS A 3 7.89 4.61 -3.54
N PHE A 4 8.45 4.65 -2.32
CA PHE A 4 9.19 3.55 -1.67
C PHE A 4 8.41 3.07 -0.45
N PHE A 5 8.16 1.76 -0.34
CA PHE A 5 8.03 1.10 0.95
C PHE A 5 8.07 -0.44 0.82
N SER A 6 9.26 -1.02 0.97
CA SER A 6 9.59 -2.17 1.83
C SER A 6 10.91 -2.78 1.35
N GLU A 7 11.84 -2.96 2.28
CA GLU A 7 13.04 -3.78 2.06
C GLU A 7 12.84 -5.08 2.83
N ILE A 8 12.86 -6.21 2.13
CA ILE A 8 12.75 -7.56 2.72
C ILE A 8 13.86 -8.38 2.10
N ASP A 9 14.73 -8.94 2.93
CA ASP A 9 15.83 -9.80 2.49
C ASP A 9 16.65 -9.19 1.34
N GLU A 10 17.01 -7.90 1.49
CA GLU A 10 17.75 -7.10 0.51
C GLU A 10 17.03 -6.86 -0.83
N VAL A 11 15.76 -7.26 -0.93
CA VAL A 11 14.90 -6.96 -2.08
C VAL A 11 14.13 -5.66 -1.82
N THR A 12 14.32 -4.71 -2.71
CA THR A 12 13.62 -3.43 -2.72
C THR A 12 12.40 -3.48 -3.63
N LEU A 13 11.22 -3.12 -3.12
CA LEU A 13 10.01 -2.90 -3.91
C LEU A 13 9.76 -1.41 -4.17
N THR A 14 9.63 -1.06 -5.45
CA THR A 14 9.21 0.26 -5.91
C THR A 14 7.97 0.16 -6.80
N PHE A 15 7.20 1.25 -6.86
CA PHE A 15 6.00 1.30 -7.70
C PHE A 15 5.76 2.67 -8.35
N SER A 16 4.95 2.67 -9.40
CA SER A 16 4.53 3.87 -10.14
C SER A 16 3.27 4.51 -9.56
N ASP A 17 2.91 5.69 -10.07
CA ASP A 17 1.54 6.21 -9.92
C ASP A 17 0.51 5.31 -10.61
N ILE A 18 -0.78 5.59 -10.40
CA ILE A 18 -1.87 4.88 -11.06
C ILE A 18 -1.92 5.26 -12.54
N HIS A 19 -1.90 4.26 -13.40
CA HIS A 19 -2.06 4.38 -14.84
C HIS A 19 -3.39 3.81 -15.30
N ILE A 20 -3.95 4.31 -16.40
CA ILE A 20 -5.17 3.79 -17.02
C ILE A 20 -4.79 3.18 -18.37
N ASN A 21 -5.20 1.95 -18.62
CA ASN A 21 -4.95 1.29 -19.90
C ASN A 21 -6.01 1.66 -20.97
N ARG A 22 -5.84 1.16 -22.20
CA ARG A 22 -6.77 1.42 -23.33
C ARG A 22 -8.21 0.97 -23.10
N TYR A 23 -8.46 0.13 -22.09
CA TYR A 23 -9.77 -0.39 -21.72
C TYR A 23 -10.38 0.36 -20.52
N GLY A 24 -9.75 1.44 -20.04
CA GLY A 24 -10.20 2.19 -18.89
C GLY A 24 -9.91 1.52 -17.55
N MET A 25 -9.10 0.46 -17.51
CA MET A 25 -8.74 -0.20 -16.25
C MET A 25 -7.48 0.40 -15.65
N GLU A 26 -7.54 0.69 -14.35
CA GLU A 26 -6.42 1.17 -13.57
C GLU A 26 -5.38 0.06 -13.34
N TYR A 27 -4.11 0.41 -13.40
CA TYR A 27 -3.00 -0.46 -13.03
C TYR A 27 -1.84 0.33 -12.44
N ILE A 28 -1.04 -0.34 -11.60
CA ILE A 28 0.21 0.20 -11.05
C ILE A 28 1.34 -0.70 -11.53
N ARG A 29 2.46 -0.13 -11.97
CA ARG A 29 3.69 -0.89 -12.24
C ARG A 29 4.45 -1.08 -10.95
N ILE A 30 4.90 -2.31 -10.72
CA ILE A 30 5.73 -2.67 -9.58
C ILE A 30 7.07 -3.21 -10.06
N TYR A 31 8.12 -2.94 -9.29
CA TYR A 31 9.48 -3.34 -9.62
C TYR A 31 10.20 -3.79 -8.35
N PHE A 32 10.66 -5.04 -8.36
CA PHE A 32 11.52 -5.60 -7.34
C PHE A 32 12.95 -5.61 -7.84
N GLU A 33 13.90 -5.25 -6.99
CA GLU A 33 15.32 -5.28 -7.29
C GLU A 33 16.14 -5.77 -6.09
N ARG A 34 17.19 -6.56 -6.34
CA ARG A 34 18.18 -6.97 -5.34
C ARG A 34 19.57 -6.89 -5.96
N PRO A 35 20.57 -6.29 -5.30
CA PRO A 35 21.95 -6.31 -5.80
C PRO A 35 22.50 -7.74 -5.84
N ASN A 36 23.31 -8.05 -6.85
CA ASN A 36 24.04 -9.33 -6.96
C ASN A 36 25.52 -9.07 -7.31
N GLU A 37 26.35 -10.12 -7.33
CA GLU A 37 27.79 -10.00 -7.58
C GLU A 37 28.15 -9.32 -8.93
N ASN A 38 27.23 -9.35 -9.91
CA ASN A 38 27.47 -8.90 -11.29
C ASN A 38 26.54 -7.75 -11.73
N GLY A 39 25.78 -7.14 -10.82
CA GLY A 39 24.72 -6.19 -11.14
C GLY A 39 23.50 -6.34 -10.23
N PHE A 40 22.33 -6.61 -10.81
CA PHE A 40 21.05 -6.66 -10.09
C PHE A 40 20.14 -7.78 -10.60
N ASP A 41 19.51 -8.48 -9.68
CA ASP A 41 18.32 -9.29 -9.94
C ASP A 41 17.12 -8.35 -9.96
N PHE A 42 16.16 -8.60 -10.86
CA PHE A 42 14.96 -7.77 -10.94
C PHE A 42 13.72 -8.53 -11.37
N LEU A 43 12.57 -7.99 -10.98
CA LEU A 43 11.24 -8.43 -11.41
C LEU A 43 10.35 -7.20 -11.65
N GLU A 44 9.88 -7.04 -12.88
CA GLU A 44 8.86 -6.06 -13.27
C GLU A 44 7.49 -6.75 -13.43
N SER A 45 6.46 -6.20 -12.80
CA SER A 45 5.09 -6.70 -12.89
C SER A 45 4.07 -5.56 -12.76
N THR A 46 2.78 -5.88 -12.72
CA THR A 46 1.69 -4.90 -12.61
C THR A 46 0.61 -5.31 -11.63
N LEU A 47 0.11 -4.42 -10.78
CA LEU A 47 -1.12 -4.63 -10.01
C LEU A 47 -2.36 -4.17 -10.81
N PRO A 48 -3.53 -4.82 -10.65
CA PRO A 48 -3.78 -5.98 -9.78
C PRO A 48 -3.44 -7.33 -10.42
N MET A 49 -3.13 -7.35 -11.72
CA MET A 49 -3.05 -8.58 -12.53
C MET A 49 -1.84 -9.48 -12.20
N LEU A 50 -0.80 -8.92 -11.61
CA LEU A 50 0.48 -9.57 -11.28
C LEU A 50 1.16 -10.28 -12.47
N ASN A 51 0.91 -9.76 -13.67
CA ASN A 51 1.54 -10.26 -14.89
C ASN A 51 3.01 -9.81 -14.96
N VAL A 52 3.92 -10.78 -14.86
CA VAL A 52 5.35 -10.57 -15.06
C VAL A 52 5.61 -9.99 -16.46
N LYS A 53 6.30 -8.86 -16.51
CA LYS A 53 6.69 -8.16 -17.74
C LYS A 53 8.12 -8.50 -18.13
N ALA A 54 9.00 -8.53 -17.16
CA ALA A 54 10.39 -8.92 -17.30
C ALA A 54 10.91 -9.37 -15.94
N SER A 55 11.84 -10.32 -15.94
CA SER A 55 12.55 -10.73 -14.74
C SER A 55 13.92 -11.28 -15.09
N SER A 56 14.87 -11.16 -14.16
CA SER A 56 16.21 -11.72 -14.27
C SER A 56 16.75 -12.03 -12.87
N GLY A 57 17.49 -13.13 -12.73
CA GLY A 57 18.22 -13.45 -11.50
C GLY A 57 17.41 -14.13 -10.38
N PHE A 58 16.10 -13.88 -10.30
CA PHE A 58 15.21 -14.58 -9.38
C PHE A 58 14.81 -15.98 -9.89
N THR A 59 14.74 -16.94 -8.98
CA THR A 59 14.18 -18.28 -9.22
C THR A 59 12.65 -18.24 -9.28
N ASP A 60 12.03 -19.27 -9.88
CA ASP A 60 10.55 -19.35 -9.94
C ASP A 60 9.87 -19.33 -8.55
N ALA A 61 10.53 -19.90 -7.53
CA ALA A 61 10.06 -19.86 -6.15
C ALA A 61 10.08 -18.43 -5.60
N GLU A 62 11.20 -17.72 -5.74
CA GLU A 62 11.33 -16.32 -5.33
C GLU A 62 10.33 -15.43 -6.10
N LEU A 63 10.16 -15.62 -7.41
CA LEU A 63 9.17 -14.89 -8.20
C LEU A 63 7.76 -15.07 -7.62
N SER A 64 7.38 -16.30 -7.27
CA SER A 64 6.08 -16.60 -6.65
C SER A 64 5.93 -15.92 -5.28
N GLU A 65 6.98 -15.91 -4.46
CA GLU A 65 6.97 -15.24 -3.16
C GLU A 65 6.85 -13.73 -3.28
N LEU A 66 7.60 -13.10 -4.19
CA LEU A 66 7.55 -11.66 -4.45
C LEU A 66 6.19 -11.22 -5.01
N LEU A 67 5.61 -11.98 -5.95
CA LEU A 67 4.28 -11.69 -6.46
C LEU A 67 3.20 -11.89 -5.38
N ASN A 68 3.35 -12.89 -4.52
CA ASN A 68 2.47 -13.07 -3.38
C ASN A 68 2.59 -11.93 -2.37
N TYR A 69 3.80 -11.45 -2.12
CA TYR A 69 4.05 -10.28 -1.29
C TYR A 69 3.36 -9.03 -1.86
N ALA A 70 3.52 -8.74 -3.16
CA ALA A 70 2.82 -7.65 -3.83
C ALA A 70 1.30 -7.79 -3.75
N ARG A 71 0.77 -9.02 -3.86
CA ARG A 71 -0.66 -9.30 -3.75
C ARG A 71 -1.22 -8.97 -2.37
N ILE A 72 -0.55 -9.41 -1.31
CA ILE A 72 -0.97 -9.19 0.09
C ILE A 72 -0.93 -7.70 0.42
N ASN A 73 0.09 -6.99 -0.07
CA ASN A 73 0.27 -5.55 0.18
C ASN A 73 -0.41 -4.66 -0.87
N ALA A 74 -1.14 -5.23 -1.84
CA ALA A 74 -1.73 -4.48 -2.94
C ALA A 74 -2.60 -3.32 -2.45
N PHE A 75 -3.43 -3.55 -1.42
CA PHE A 75 -4.28 -2.51 -0.84
C PHE A 75 -3.47 -1.29 -0.38
N LEU A 76 -2.35 -1.51 0.32
CA LEU A 76 -1.49 -0.42 0.80
C LEU A 76 -0.83 0.33 -0.37
N ILE A 77 -0.36 -0.39 -1.38
CA ILE A 77 0.24 0.20 -2.58
C ILE A 77 -0.78 1.10 -3.30
N TRP A 78 -2.02 0.64 -3.45
CA TRP A 78 -3.12 1.42 -4.03
C TRP A 78 -3.46 2.67 -3.21
N GLU A 79 -3.53 2.56 -1.88
CA GLU A 79 -3.78 3.71 -1.01
C GLU A 79 -2.67 4.75 -1.14
N ILE A 80 -1.39 4.32 -1.13
CA ILE A 80 -0.23 5.23 -1.27
C ILE A 80 -0.18 5.86 -2.66
N ALA A 81 -0.55 5.13 -3.70
CA ALA A 81 -0.58 5.70 -5.05
C ALA A 81 -1.76 6.68 -5.27
N ARG A 82 -2.82 6.63 -4.45
CA ARG A 82 -3.98 7.54 -4.51
C ARG A 82 -3.78 8.81 -3.71
N GLU A 83 -3.26 8.69 -2.48
CA GLU A 83 -2.94 9.86 -1.68
C GLU A 83 -1.53 10.31 -2.06
N ASP A 84 -1.39 11.35 -2.90
CA ASP A 84 -0.11 12.02 -3.24
C ASP A 84 0.93 11.76 -2.15
N GLY A 85 1.94 10.90 -2.43
CA GLY A 85 2.68 10.07 -1.45
C GLY A 85 3.37 10.75 -0.26
N ASN A 86 3.15 12.05 -0.04
CA ASN A 86 3.52 12.86 1.11
C ASN A 86 2.58 12.76 2.32
N LYS A 87 1.34 12.22 2.21
CA LYS A 87 0.37 12.24 3.34
C LYS A 87 0.26 10.94 4.16
N ILE A 88 0.61 9.78 3.59
CA ILE A 88 0.40 8.48 4.27
C ILE A 88 1.52 8.14 5.26
N ALA A 89 2.78 8.49 4.98
CA ALA A 89 3.91 8.14 5.84
C ALA A 89 3.75 8.65 7.28
N VAL A 90 3.08 9.79 7.47
CA VAL A 90 2.84 10.38 8.81
C VAL A 90 1.58 9.82 9.49
N ARG A 91 0.56 9.41 8.71
CA ARG A 91 -0.73 8.96 9.27
C ARG A 91 -0.78 7.49 9.65
N ALA A 92 -0.08 6.61 8.93
CA ALA A 92 0.00 5.19 9.28
C ALA A 92 0.77 4.99 10.60
N TYR A 93 1.87 5.74 10.80
CA TYR A 93 2.67 5.67 12.02
C TYR A 93 1.88 6.18 13.26
N CYS A 94 1.14 7.29 13.15
CA CYS A 94 0.35 7.81 14.27
C CYS A 94 -0.85 6.92 14.65
N ARG A 95 -1.49 6.22 13.71
CA ARG A 95 -2.60 5.30 14.03
C ARG A 95 -2.12 4.02 14.70
N PHE A 96 -0.93 3.54 14.35
CA PHE A 96 -0.34 2.35 14.98
C PHE A 96 0.31 2.71 16.34
N ALA A 97 0.99 3.85 16.44
CA ALA A 97 1.65 4.30 17.68
C ALA A 97 0.66 4.75 18.78
N HIS A 98 -0.56 5.17 18.43
CA HIS A 98 -1.59 5.55 19.40
C HIS A 98 -2.74 4.54 19.55
N GLY A 99 -2.56 3.32 19.04
CA GLY A 99 -3.51 2.19 19.16
C GLY A 99 -3.59 1.55 20.54
N GLN A 100 -3.55 2.32 21.63
CA GLN A 100 -3.92 1.89 22.99
C GLN A 100 -4.66 3.04 23.69
N ARG A 101 -5.88 2.74 24.17
CA ARG A 101 -6.82 3.56 24.96
C ARG A 101 -7.85 4.38 24.18
N ARG A 102 -8.98 3.74 23.89
CA ARG A 102 -10.29 4.08 24.50
C ARG A 102 -11.36 3.07 24.08
N ALA A 103 -11.29 1.88 24.66
CA ALA A 103 -12.50 1.14 25.01
C ALA A 103 -12.82 1.48 26.47
N ARG A 104 -14.11 1.66 26.78
CA ARG A 104 -14.74 1.99 28.08
C ARG A 104 -14.97 3.49 28.34
N HIS A 105 -16.18 3.98 28.06
CA HIS A 105 -17.14 4.30 29.13
C HIS A 105 -18.57 4.58 28.64
N ASN A 106 -19.48 3.76 29.17
CA ASN A 106 -20.85 4.06 29.62
C ASN A 106 -21.85 4.84 28.75
N HIS A 107 -22.78 4.03 28.25
CA HIS A 107 -24.23 4.15 28.46
C HIS A 107 -24.64 4.94 29.73
N ARG A 108 -25.19 6.16 29.58
CA ARG A 108 -26.41 6.69 30.27
C ARG A 108 -26.48 8.23 30.20
N ARG A 109 -27.68 8.71 29.87
CA ARG A 109 -28.35 9.90 30.44
C ARG A 109 -27.83 11.29 30.00
N LYS A 110 -28.51 11.92 29.04
CA LYS A 110 -29.65 12.87 29.24
C LYS A 110 -29.72 13.82 28.04
N ASN A 111 -30.74 13.63 27.20
CA ASN A 111 -31.32 14.73 26.44
C ASN A 111 -31.98 15.67 27.44
N PHE A 112 -31.59 16.95 27.45
CA PHE A 112 -32.44 18.01 27.97
C PHE A 112 -32.21 19.32 27.20
N LEU A 113 -33.31 19.82 26.65
CA LEU A 113 -33.65 21.18 26.25
C LEU A 113 -32.94 21.83 25.04
N SER A 114 -33.70 22.01 23.96
CA SER A 114 -34.18 23.36 23.61
C SER A 114 -35.23 23.30 22.49
N ALA A 115 -36.47 23.67 22.82
CA ALA A 115 -37.42 24.31 21.90
C ALA A 115 -38.62 24.84 22.71
N ARG A 116 -38.46 26.07 23.24
CA ARG A 116 -39.59 27.00 23.41
C ARG A 116 -39.75 27.73 22.09
N ARG A 117 -40.95 27.70 21.51
CA ARG A 117 -41.64 28.76 20.74
C ARG A 117 -43.13 28.43 20.89
N ASP A 118 -43.89 29.21 21.66
CA ASP A 118 -44.58 30.44 21.23
C ASP A 118 -45.73 30.07 20.27
N ASP A 119 -46.92 29.88 20.86
CA ASP A 119 -48.23 30.50 20.52
C ASP A 119 -49.41 29.66 21.04
#